data_AF-A0A4Y3KEA7-F1
#
_entry.id   AF-A0A4Y3KEA7-F1
#
_cell.length_a   1.000
_cell.length_b   1.000
_cell.length_c   1.000
_cell.angle_alpha   90.00
_cell.angle_beta   90.00
_cell.angle_gamma   90.00
#
_symmetry.space_group_name_H-M   'P 1'
#
loop_
_entity.id
_entity.type
_entity.pdbx_description
1 polymer ?
#
loop_
_entity_poly.entity_id
_entity_poly.type
_entity_poly.pdbx_seq_one_letter_code
_entity_poly.pdbx_strand_id
1 'polypeptide(L)'
;MSSARRSAGEAIRSSFDDALGRPYSRFDDGKRHAVVGFDLTFTAPKSVSVLWVLADDATRVIVYDAHRAALASSLEFVEQRVIRTRIGEVGRHQVRTRGMVAAAFDHWDTRAGDPNLHTHVVIANKAQGPDGAWRSLDGRTVHAAVVTVSELYDALLADELARRLPVEWSMRDRGPRRNPAFEVDGIGEDLLAHFSTRAEAIHCAGQEWLAQFETTHGRAPTRVETTRARQHLTRATRPPKTVRPLADLLADWANRARALTGLQPHDLAARALAGAYGRALHAHDVGPEVRAAMVAQVLDDVSTRRSVWTTWNLGAGAVRASR
;
A
#
# COMPACT_ATOMS: atom_id res chain seq x y z
N MET A 1 -21.53 -34.14 -27.16
CA MET A 1 -20.47 -33.72 -26.21
C MET A 1 -20.56 -32.28 -25.70
N SER A 2 -21.39 -31.40 -26.27
CA SER A 2 -21.57 -29.99 -25.80
C SER A 2 -22.50 -29.84 -24.58
N SER A 3 -23.46 -30.75 -24.40
CA SER A 3 -24.46 -30.69 -23.31
C SER A 3 -23.88 -31.01 -21.92
N ALA A 4 -22.92 -31.93 -21.82
CA ALA A 4 -22.34 -32.36 -20.53
C ALA A 4 -21.37 -31.32 -19.90
N ARG A 5 -20.83 -30.38 -20.67
CA ARG A 5 -19.98 -29.30 -20.14
C ARG A 5 -20.79 -28.11 -19.59
N ARG A 6 -22.03 -27.90 -20.07
CA ARG A 6 -22.94 -26.88 -19.50
C ARG A 6 -23.48 -27.31 -18.13
N SER A 7 -23.88 -28.58 -17.98
CA SER A 7 -24.42 -29.07 -16.70
C SER A 7 -23.37 -29.05 -15.57
N ALA A 8 -22.08 -29.29 -15.89
CA ALA A 8 -21.00 -29.19 -14.91
C ALA A 8 -20.72 -27.75 -14.44
N GLY A 9 -20.84 -26.75 -15.33
CA GLY A 9 -20.69 -25.33 -14.98
C GLY A 9 -21.90 -24.77 -14.21
N GLU A 10 -23.08 -25.33 -14.43
CA GLU A 10 -24.32 -24.95 -13.76
C GLU A 10 -24.40 -25.55 -12.34
N ALA A 11 -23.91 -26.77 -12.15
CA ALA A 11 -23.78 -27.41 -10.84
C ALA A 11 -22.70 -26.76 -9.95
N ILE A 12 -21.60 -26.25 -10.54
CA ILE A 12 -20.61 -25.46 -9.79
C ILE A 12 -21.23 -24.13 -9.34
N ARG A 13 -22.01 -23.46 -10.20
CA ARG A 13 -22.71 -22.21 -9.82
C ARG A 13 -23.71 -22.40 -8.67
N SER A 14 -24.49 -23.48 -8.67
CA SER A 14 -25.57 -23.63 -7.67
C SER A 14 -25.06 -23.88 -6.25
N SER A 15 -23.89 -24.48 -6.05
CA SER A 15 -23.32 -24.67 -4.71
C SER A 15 -22.59 -23.44 -4.16
N PHE A 16 -22.14 -22.51 -5.01
CA PHE A 16 -21.46 -21.28 -4.57
C PHE A 16 -22.41 -20.09 -4.41
N ASP A 17 -23.55 -20.05 -5.12
CA ASP A 17 -24.48 -18.91 -5.07
C ASP A 17 -25.14 -18.72 -3.68
N ASP A 18 -25.48 -19.79 -2.97
CA ASP A 18 -26.04 -19.69 -1.62
C ASP A 18 -24.96 -19.34 -0.57
N ALA A 19 -23.72 -19.80 -0.79
CA ALA A 19 -22.62 -19.59 0.14
C ALA A 19 -21.94 -18.24 -0.04
N LEU A 20 -21.89 -17.66 -1.24
CA LEU A 20 -21.24 -16.36 -1.54
C LEU A 20 -22.25 -15.21 -1.69
N GLY A 21 -23.52 -15.50 -1.96
CA GLY A 21 -24.61 -14.52 -1.98
C GLY A 21 -24.77 -13.86 -3.37
N ARG A 22 -25.97 -13.31 -3.60
CA ARG A 22 -26.31 -12.62 -4.85
C ARG A 22 -25.43 -11.36 -5.03
N PRO A 23 -25.06 -10.99 -6.27
CA PRO A 23 -24.35 -9.75 -6.56
C PRO A 23 -25.10 -8.54 -5.99
N TYR A 24 -24.38 -7.63 -5.33
CA TYR A 24 -24.96 -6.36 -4.88
C TYR A 24 -25.30 -5.48 -6.09
N SER A 25 -26.52 -4.94 -6.12
CA SER A 25 -26.93 -3.93 -7.11
C SER A 25 -26.00 -2.71 -7.06
N ARG A 26 -25.71 -2.11 -8.22
CA ARG A 26 -24.97 -0.85 -8.29
C ARG A 26 -25.80 0.23 -7.58
N PHE A 27 -25.26 0.81 -6.54
CA PHE A 27 -25.98 1.75 -5.70
C PHE A 27 -25.72 3.20 -6.15
N ASP A 28 -26.79 3.92 -6.50
CA ASP A 28 -26.74 5.35 -6.83
C ASP A 28 -28.01 6.05 -6.34
N ASP A 29 -28.32 5.91 -5.05
CA ASP A 29 -29.54 6.46 -4.42
C ASP A 29 -29.31 7.28 -3.14
N GLY A 30 -28.04 7.59 -2.82
CA GLY A 30 -27.67 8.39 -1.67
C GLY A 30 -27.88 7.72 -0.29
N LYS A 31 -28.19 6.41 -0.25
CA LYS A 31 -28.41 5.69 1.01
C LYS A 31 -27.13 5.03 1.54
N ARG A 32 -27.19 4.57 2.80
CA ARG A 32 -26.14 3.72 3.38
C ARG A 32 -26.31 2.30 2.88
N HIS A 33 -25.30 1.81 2.17
CA HIS A 33 -25.26 0.45 1.65
C HIS A 33 -24.40 -0.46 2.52
N ALA A 34 -24.68 -1.76 2.43
CA ALA A 34 -23.83 -2.77 3.04
C ALA A 34 -22.41 -2.67 2.45
N VAL A 35 -21.40 -2.73 3.32
CA VAL A 35 -20.00 -2.80 2.89
C VAL A 35 -19.78 -4.13 2.19
N VAL A 36 -19.42 -4.10 0.92
CA VAL A 36 -19.23 -5.31 0.08
C VAL A 36 -17.82 -5.89 0.20
N GLY A 37 -16.84 -5.07 0.59
CA GLY A 37 -15.45 -5.45 0.72
C GLY A 37 -14.56 -4.30 1.17
N PHE A 38 -13.28 -4.61 1.35
CA PHE A 38 -12.21 -3.66 1.68
C PHE A 38 -11.14 -3.75 0.62
N ASP A 39 -10.63 -2.62 0.16
CA ASP A 39 -9.49 -2.56 -0.77
C ASP A 39 -8.25 -2.11 0.00
N LEU A 40 -7.27 -3.01 0.10
CA LEU A 40 -5.94 -2.71 0.59
C LEU A 40 -5.02 -2.52 -0.62
N THR A 41 -4.65 -1.27 -0.89
CA THR A 41 -3.76 -0.92 -2.00
C THR A 41 -2.31 -0.86 -1.52
N PHE A 42 -1.50 -1.81 -1.95
CA PHE A 42 -0.07 -1.88 -1.64
C PHE A 42 0.71 -1.15 -2.72
N THR A 43 1.26 0.01 -2.41
CA THR A 43 2.02 0.84 -3.37
C THR A 43 3.49 0.82 -2.99
N ALA A 44 4.37 0.39 -3.90
CA ALA A 44 5.81 0.44 -3.67
C ALA A 44 6.28 1.90 -3.49
N PRO A 45 7.37 2.13 -2.71
CA PRO A 45 8.03 3.44 -2.65
C PRO A 45 8.33 3.99 -4.06
N LYS A 46 8.40 5.32 -4.19
CA LYS A 46 8.52 5.95 -5.51
C LYS A 46 9.84 5.55 -6.18
N SER A 47 10.93 5.51 -5.41
CA SER A 47 12.24 5.06 -5.89
C SER A 47 12.21 3.63 -6.44
N VAL A 48 11.50 2.71 -5.78
CA VAL A 48 11.33 1.34 -6.27
C VAL A 48 10.55 1.30 -7.58
N SER A 49 9.46 2.07 -7.67
CA SER A 49 8.68 2.17 -8.91
C SER A 49 9.51 2.75 -10.06
N VAL A 50 10.36 3.75 -9.77
CA VAL A 50 11.25 4.37 -10.76
C VAL A 50 12.38 3.41 -11.16
N LEU A 51 13.01 2.72 -10.21
CA LEU A 51 13.99 1.68 -10.49
C LEU A 51 13.40 0.60 -11.42
N TRP A 52 12.19 0.10 -11.09
CA TRP A 52 11.50 -0.92 -11.87
C TRP A 52 11.32 -0.54 -13.35
N VAL A 53 10.93 0.71 -13.64
CA VAL A 53 10.70 1.15 -15.03
C VAL A 53 11.97 1.50 -15.79
N LEU A 54 13.05 1.88 -15.09
CA LEU A 54 14.31 2.27 -15.72
C LEU A 54 15.26 1.10 -15.94
N ALA A 55 15.13 0.05 -15.13
CA ALA A 55 16.00 -1.10 -15.21
C ALA A 55 15.76 -1.96 -16.46
N ASP A 56 16.72 -2.83 -16.75
CA ASP A 56 16.58 -3.87 -17.77
C ASP A 56 15.49 -4.90 -17.41
N ASP A 57 15.17 -5.77 -18.37
CA ASP A 57 14.08 -6.74 -18.20
C ASP A 57 14.34 -7.73 -17.05
N ALA A 58 15.60 -8.15 -16.86
CA ALA A 58 15.98 -9.07 -15.79
C ALA A 58 15.77 -8.45 -14.40
N THR A 59 16.27 -7.24 -14.20
CA THR A 59 16.11 -6.49 -12.94
C THR A 59 14.65 -6.13 -12.70
N ARG A 60 13.90 -5.77 -13.75
CA ARG A 60 12.47 -5.46 -13.65
C ARG A 60 11.66 -6.64 -13.13
N VAL A 61 11.96 -7.85 -13.62
CA VAL A 61 11.35 -9.09 -13.10
C VAL A 61 11.70 -9.28 -11.63
N ILE A 62 12.97 -9.11 -11.25
CA ILE A 62 13.42 -9.25 -9.85
C ILE A 62 12.70 -8.27 -8.92
N VAL A 63 12.57 -7.00 -9.31
CA VAL A 63 11.87 -5.99 -8.50
C VAL A 63 10.37 -6.30 -8.37
N TYR A 64 9.74 -6.78 -9.45
CA TYR A 64 8.33 -7.19 -9.40
C TYR A 64 8.11 -8.45 -8.54
N ASP A 65 9.02 -9.42 -8.60
CA ASP A 65 8.96 -10.60 -7.74
C ASP A 65 9.18 -10.24 -6.26
N ALA A 66 10.05 -9.27 -5.96
CA ALA A 66 10.22 -8.74 -4.62
C ALA A 66 8.93 -8.07 -4.10
N HIS A 67 8.25 -7.28 -4.95
CA HIS A 67 6.94 -6.72 -4.64
C HIS A 67 5.91 -7.81 -4.30
N ARG A 68 5.83 -8.86 -5.13
CA ARG A 68 4.90 -9.98 -4.93
C ARG A 68 5.21 -10.78 -3.66
N ALA A 69 6.49 -11.00 -3.36
CA ALA A 69 6.90 -11.70 -2.14
C ALA A 69 6.55 -10.88 -0.88
N ALA A 70 6.86 -9.58 -0.87
CA ALA A 70 6.50 -8.69 0.22
C ALA A 70 4.97 -8.58 0.40
N LEU A 71 4.22 -8.53 -0.71
CA LEU A 71 2.76 -8.57 -0.69
C LEU A 71 2.25 -9.86 -0.06
N ALA A 72 2.74 -11.03 -0.48
CA ALA A 72 2.30 -12.33 0.04
C ALA A 72 2.50 -12.43 1.56
N SER A 73 3.69 -12.09 2.05
CA SER A 73 4.01 -12.06 3.49
C SER A 73 3.16 -11.03 4.26
N SER A 74 2.87 -9.89 3.65
CA SER A 74 1.97 -8.89 4.25
C SER A 74 0.53 -9.40 4.35
N LEU A 75 0.06 -10.14 3.34
CA LEU A 75 -1.28 -10.72 3.33
C LEU A 75 -1.42 -11.87 4.33
N GLU A 76 -0.36 -12.65 4.56
CA GLU A 76 -0.33 -13.63 5.65
C GLU A 76 -0.52 -12.94 7.00
N PHE A 77 0.19 -11.84 7.25
CA PHE A 77 0.00 -11.05 8.46
C PHE A 77 -1.43 -10.50 8.56
N VAL A 78 -2.00 -9.99 7.46
CA VAL A 78 -3.38 -9.50 7.42
C VAL A 78 -4.35 -10.62 7.79
N GLU A 79 -4.27 -11.78 7.15
CA GLU A 79 -5.14 -12.93 7.42
C GLU A 79 -5.04 -13.39 8.89
N GLN A 80 -3.81 -13.56 9.39
CA GLN A 80 -3.58 -14.09 10.74
C GLN A 80 -3.92 -13.07 11.85
N ARG A 81 -3.60 -11.79 11.65
CA ARG A 81 -3.62 -10.77 12.72
C ARG A 81 -4.75 -9.76 12.59
N VAL A 82 -5.14 -9.40 11.37
CA VAL A 82 -6.06 -8.28 11.10
C VAL A 82 -7.48 -8.75 10.83
N ILE A 83 -7.65 -9.80 10.03
CA ILE A 83 -8.98 -10.27 9.64
C ILE A 83 -9.69 -10.93 10.82
N ARG A 84 -10.82 -10.35 11.22
CA ARG A 84 -11.64 -10.79 12.34
C ARG A 84 -13.10 -10.75 11.95
N THR A 85 -13.92 -11.53 12.65
CA THR A 85 -15.38 -11.41 12.63
C THR A 85 -15.92 -11.30 14.05
N ARG A 86 -17.22 -11.09 14.19
CA ARG A 86 -17.90 -10.94 15.48
C ARG A 86 -18.94 -12.04 15.67
N ILE A 87 -18.99 -12.60 16.87
CA ILE A 87 -19.95 -13.64 17.27
C ILE A 87 -20.62 -13.28 18.60
N GLY A 88 -21.67 -14.04 18.94
CA GLY A 88 -22.46 -13.87 20.16
C GLY A 88 -23.54 -12.80 20.06
N GLU A 89 -24.28 -12.60 21.15
CA GLU A 89 -25.37 -11.62 21.22
C GLU A 89 -24.86 -10.22 20.87
N VAL A 90 -25.45 -9.59 19.85
CA VAL A 90 -25.02 -8.28 19.31
C VAL A 90 -23.55 -8.24 18.85
N GLY A 91 -22.91 -9.38 18.58
CA GLY A 91 -21.53 -9.44 18.07
C GLY A 91 -20.48 -8.94 19.06
N ARG A 92 -20.66 -9.19 20.37
CA ARG A 92 -19.76 -8.72 21.43
C ARG A 92 -18.36 -9.35 21.39
N HIS A 93 -18.22 -10.55 20.82
CA HIS A 93 -16.95 -11.27 20.82
C HIS A 93 -16.26 -11.16 19.46
N GLN A 94 -15.09 -10.53 19.41
CA GLN A 94 -14.24 -10.53 18.23
C GLN A 94 -13.43 -11.84 18.20
N VAL A 95 -13.51 -12.56 17.08
CA VAL A 95 -12.82 -13.85 16.90
C VAL A 95 -12.05 -13.88 15.58
N ARG A 96 -11.06 -14.78 15.51
CA ARG A 96 -10.36 -15.07 14.26
C ARG A 96 -11.31 -15.70 13.25
N THR A 97 -11.06 -15.44 11.97
CA THR A 97 -11.70 -16.18 10.88
C THR A 97 -10.85 -17.41 10.55
N ARG A 98 -11.40 -18.33 9.75
CA ARG A 98 -10.65 -19.47 9.18
C ARG A 98 -9.74 -19.06 8.02
N GLY A 99 -9.85 -17.82 7.56
CA GLY A 99 -9.07 -17.22 6.49
C GLY A 99 -9.76 -15.98 5.93
N MET A 100 -9.31 -15.53 4.76
CA MET A 100 -9.94 -14.45 3.99
C MET A 100 -10.14 -14.83 2.52
N VAL A 101 -11.11 -14.19 1.86
CA VAL A 101 -11.29 -14.26 0.40
C VAL A 101 -10.87 -12.93 -0.18
N ALA A 102 -9.88 -12.93 -1.06
CA ALA A 102 -9.36 -11.72 -1.67
C ALA A 102 -8.98 -11.92 -3.15
N ALA A 103 -9.02 -10.84 -3.93
CA ALA A 103 -8.52 -10.78 -5.29
C ALA A 103 -7.48 -9.66 -5.42
N ALA A 104 -6.33 -9.95 -6.02
CA ALA A 104 -5.23 -9.01 -6.23
C ALA A 104 -5.20 -8.53 -7.69
N PHE A 105 -5.06 -7.22 -7.90
CA PHE A 105 -5.00 -6.58 -9.22
C PHE A 105 -3.80 -5.66 -9.31
N ASP A 106 -2.84 -6.01 -10.15
CA ASP A 106 -1.61 -5.26 -10.33
C ASP A 106 -1.82 -4.09 -11.29
N HIS A 107 -1.20 -2.96 -10.96
CA HIS A 107 -1.19 -1.74 -11.73
C HIS A 107 0.21 -1.11 -11.69
N TRP A 108 0.53 -0.33 -12.73
CA TRP A 108 1.90 0.13 -13.00
C TRP A 108 2.03 1.64 -13.02
N ASP A 109 0.92 2.37 -13.17
CA ASP A 109 0.91 3.80 -13.39
C ASP A 109 -0.08 4.54 -12.48
N THR A 110 0.20 5.81 -12.22
CA THR A 110 -0.75 6.71 -11.57
C THR A 110 -1.82 7.19 -12.55
N ARG A 111 -2.84 7.89 -12.03
CA ARG A 111 -3.80 8.61 -12.88
C ARG A 111 -3.21 9.73 -13.73
N ALA A 112 -1.98 10.15 -13.45
CA ALA A 112 -1.24 11.11 -14.26
C ALA A 112 -0.25 10.43 -15.22
N GLY A 113 -0.25 9.10 -15.32
CA GLY A 113 0.64 8.34 -16.19
C GLY A 113 2.06 8.17 -15.67
N ASP A 114 2.35 8.53 -14.41
CA ASP A 114 3.67 8.30 -13.80
C ASP A 114 3.87 6.85 -13.30
N PRO A 115 5.11 6.32 -13.27
CA PRO A 115 5.45 5.04 -12.67
C PRO A 115 4.93 4.90 -11.24
N ASN A 116 4.18 3.85 -10.97
CA ASN A 116 3.63 3.54 -9.65
C ASN A 116 3.29 2.05 -9.59
N LEU A 117 4.24 1.22 -9.20
CA LEU A 117 4.00 -0.21 -9.01
C LEU A 117 3.11 -0.40 -7.77
N HIS A 118 1.89 -0.89 -7.98
CA HIS A 118 0.94 -1.10 -6.90
C HIS A 118 -0.05 -2.21 -7.19
N THR A 119 -0.53 -2.83 -6.11
CA THR A 119 -1.50 -3.93 -6.19
C THR A 119 -2.72 -3.61 -5.33
N HIS A 120 -3.90 -3.65 -5.94
CA HIS A 120 -5.17 -3.58 -5.22
C HIS A 120 -5.55 -4.98 -4.73
N VAL A 121 -5.63 -5.17 -3.42
CA VAL A 121 -6.14 -6.40 -2.83
C VAL A 121 -7.55 -6.15 -2.32
N VAL A 122 -8.53 -6.59 -3.09
CA VAL A 122 -9.95 -6.49 -2.78
C VAL A 122 -10.35 -7.69 -1.94
N ILE A 123 -10.52 -7.46 -0.63
CA ILE A 123 -10.96 -8.44 0.35
C ILE A 123 -12.48 -8.42 0.43
N ALA A 124 -13.12 -9.56 0.20
CA ALA A 124 -14.57 -9.69 0.35
C ALA A 124 -14.97 -9.44 1.82
N ASN A 125 -16.09 -8.72 2.04
CA ASN A 125 -16.63 -8.55 3.40
C ASN A 125 -17.41 -9.80 3.85
N LYS A 126 -16.77 -10.96 3.70
CA LYS A 126 -17.36 -12.27 3.97
C LYS A 126 -16.25 -13.25 4.31
N ALA A 127 -16.30 -13.80 5.53
CA ALA A 127 -15.35 -14.79 5.99
C ALA A 127 -16.03 -15.82 6.90
N GLN A 128 -15.43 -16.99 6.98
CA GLN A 128 -15.93 -18.07 7.82
C GLN A 128 -15.38 -17.93 9.24
N GLY A 129 -16.28 -17.93 10.23
CA GLY A 129 -15.91 -17.99 11.64
C GLY A 129 -15.40 -19.37 12.05
N PRO A 130 -14.90 -19.52 13.30
CA PRO A 130 -14.41 -20.80 13.81
C PRO A 130 -15.48 -21.89 13.84
N ASP A 131 -16.74 -21.50 13.96
CA ASP A 131 -17.93 -22.37 13.96
C ASP A 131 -18.41 -22.75 12.55
N GLY A 132 -17.67 -22.38 11.51
CA GLY A 132 -18.03 -22.68 10.12
C GLY A 132 -19.10 -21.76 9.52
N ALA A 133 -19.65 -20.81 10.28
CA ALA A 133 -20.66 -19.90 9.75
C ALA A 133 -20.02 -18.68 9.05
N TRP A 134 -20.58 -18.29 7.92
CA TRP A 134 -20.16 -17.13 7.14
C TRP A 134 -20.69 -15.83 7.74
N ARG A 135 -19.81 -14.85 7.92
CA ARG A 135 -20.13 -13.55 8.53
C ARG A 135 -19.36 -12.42 7.86
N SER A 136 -19.78 -11.19 8.10
CA SER A 136 -19.01 -10.01 7.72
C SER A 136 -17.73 -9.88 8.55
N LEU A 137 -16.75 -9.18 7.98
CA LEU A 137 -15.54 -8.81 8.68
C LEU A 137 -15.79 -7.70 9.69
N ASP A 138 -15.00 -7.67 10.76
CA ASP A 138 -14.90 -6.53 11.64
C ASP A 138 -14.02 -5.45 11.00
N GLY A 139 -14.66 -4.53 10.29
CA GLY A 139 -13.97 -3.43 9.61
C GLY A 139 -13.17 -2.52 10.55
N ARG A 140 -13.47 -2.48 11.86
CA ARG A 140 -12.70 -1.66 12.81
C ARG A 140 -11.26 -2.12 12.91
N THR A 141 -11.03 -3.43 12.90
CA THR A 141 -9.68 -3.99 12.97
C THR A 141 -8.91 -3.72 11.68
N VAL A 142 -9.58 -3.87 10.53
CA VAL A 142 -9.00 -3.55 9.21
C VAL A 142 -8.52 -2.10 9.19
N HIS A 143 -9.40 -1.15 9.52
CA HIS A 143 -9.05 0.27 9.55
C HIS A 143 -7.97 0.62 10.58
N ALA A 144 -7.99 0.00 11.76
CA ALA A 144 -7.00 0.25 12.80
C ALA A 144 -5.59 -0.24 12.42
N ALA A 145 -5.50 -1.33 11.64
CA ALA A 145 -4.24 -1.96 11.26
C ALA A 145 -3.58 -1.36 10.00
N VAL A 146 -4.28 -0.52 9.22
CA VAL A 146 -3.80 -0.02 7.91
C VAL A 146 -2.37 0.51 7.95
N VAL A 147 -2.04 1.33 8.95
CA VAL A 147 -0.69 1.90 9.06
C VAL A 147 0.34 0.82 9.36
N THR A 148 0.07 -0.11 10.28
CA THR A 148 0.98 -1.22 10.57
C THR A 148 1.23 -2.09 9.34
N VAL A 149 0.18 -2.42 8.59
CA VAL A 149 0.29 -3.22 7.36
C VAL A 149 1.09 -2.48 6.29
N SER A 150 0.89 -1.16 6.16
CA SER A 150 1.69 -0.33 5.25
C SER A 150 3.17 -0.35 5.61
N GLU A 151 3.51 -0.12 6.89
CA GLU A 151 4.92 -0.12 7.31
C GLU A 151 5.55 -1.51 7.14
N LEU A 152 4.79 -2.58 7.44
CA LEU A 152 5.24 -3.96 7.27
C LEU A 152 5.55 -4.27 5.81
N TYR A 153 4.66 -3.91 4.89
CA TYR A 153 4.89 -4.09 3.45
C TYR A 153 6.15 -3.36 2.98
N ASP A 154 6.33 -2.09 3.37
CA ASP A 154 7.50 -1.31 2.96
C ASP A 154 8.80 -1.92 3.49
N ALA A 155 8.83 -2.40 4.73
CA ALA A 155 10.00 -3.05 5.32
C ALA A 155 10.29 -4.42 4.67
N LEU A 156 9.26 -5.23 4.41
CA LEU A 156 9.39 -6.50 3.73
C LEU A 156 9.87 -6.31 2.28
N LEU A 157 9.37 -5.29 1.57
CA LEU A 157 9.83 -4.98 0.23
C LEU A 157 11.30 -4.59 0.21
N ALA A 158 11.75 -3.79 1.18
CA ALA A 158 13.15 -3.45 1.31
C ALA A 158 14.04 -4.67 1.56
N ASP A 159 13.64 -5.56 2.47
CA ASP A 159 14.34 -6.83 2.73
C ASP A 159 14.37 -7.75 1.49
N GLU A 160 13.22 -7.91 0.83
CA GLU A 160 13.09 -8.71 -0.39
C GLU A 160 13.95 -8.16 -1.54
N LEU A 161 14.10 -6.84 -1.66
CA LEU A 161 14.96 -6.22 -2.66
C LEU A 161 16.45 -6.37 -2.30
N ALA A 162 16.84 -6.07 -1.05
CA ALA A 162 18.22 -6.19 -0.59
C ALA A 162 18.76 -7.63 -0.68
N ARG A 163 17.89 -8.65 -0.55
CA ARG A 163 18.26 -10.06 -0.77
C ARG A 163 18.52 -10.43 -2.23
N ARG A 164 17.95 -9.68 -3.19
CA ARG A 164 18.01 -10.03 -4.62
C ARG A 164 18.90 -9.09 -5.44
N LEU A 165 19.06 -7.85 -5.00
CA LEU A 165 19.74 -6.79 -5.72
C LEU A 165 20.69 -6.03 -4.78
N PRO A 166 21.81 -5.50 -5.29
CA PRO A 166 22.74 -4.66 -4.54
C PRO A 166 22.20 -3.24 -4.37
N VAL A 167 21.07 -3.10 -3.68
CA VAL A 167 20.41 -1.83 -3.39
C VAL A 167 20.70 -1.37 -1.97
N GLU A 168 20.88 -0.06 -1.81
CA GLU A 168 20.95 0.60 -0.50
C GLU A 168 19.70 1.45 -0.29
N TRP A 169 19.42 1.75 0.98
CA TRP A 169 18.20 2.44 1.40
C TRP A 169 18.51 3.52 2.42
N SER A 170 17.81 4.64 2.29
CA SER A 170 17.89 5.72 3.26
C SER A 170 16.53 6.31 3.58
N MET A 171 16.44 6.93 4.75
CA MET A 171 15.26 7.68 5.17
C MET A 171 15.32 9.08 4.55
N ARG A 172 14.33 9.41 3.72
CA ARG A 172 14.19 10.71 3.06
C ARG A 172 13.13 11.55 3.76
N ASP A 173 13.50 12.78 4.12
CA ASP A 173 12.55 13.73 4.70
C ASP A 173 11.45 14.06 3.68
N ARG A 174 10.23 14.21 4.20
CA ARG A 174 9.04 14.57 3.40
C ARG A 174 8.44 15.88 3.85
N GLY A 175 9.15 16.62 4.69
CA GLY A 175 8.72 17.83 5.31
C GLY A 175 7.82 17.59 6.53
N PRO A 176 7.32 18.69 7.12
CA PRO A 176 6.65 18.64 8.41
C PRO A 176 5.36 17.82 8.35
N ARG A 177 5.03 17.17 9.48
CA ARG A 177 3.81 16.37 9.68
C ARG A 177 3.70 15.12 8.80
N ARG A 178 4.80 14.66 8.23
CA ARG A 178 4.90 13.38 7.51
C ARG A 178 6.01 12.54 8.10
N ASN A 179 5.83 11.23 8.10
CA ASN A 179 6.94 10.33 8.39
C ASN A 179 7.91 10.37 7.21
N PRO A 180 9.23 10.24 7.46
CA PRO A 180 10.19 10.05 6.39
C PRO A 180 9.81 8.83 5.53
N ALA A 181 10.13 8.89 4.24
CA ALA A 181 9.98 7.74 3.35
C ALA A 181 11.27 6.93 3.35
N PHE A 182 11.14 5.60 3.36
CA PHE A 182 12.27 4.72 3.15
C PHE A 182 12.38 4.45 1.65
N GLU A 183 13.43 4.97 1.02
CA GLU A 183 13.58 4.99 -0.43
C GLU A 183 14.94 4.42 -0.82
N VAL A 184 15.01 3.78 -1.99
CA VAL A 184 16.23 3.26 -2.58
C VAL A 184 17.17 4.41 -2.95
N ASP A 185 18.44 4.26 -2.61
CA ASP A 185 19.50 5.21 -2.94
C ASP A 185 19.90 5.13 -4.42
N GLY A 186 20.59 6.15 -4.92
CA GLY A 186 21.01 6.21 -6.33
C GLY A 186 19.95 6.67 -7.33
N ILE A 187 18.66 6.70 -6.95
CA ILE A 187 17.61 7.41 -7.72
C ILE A 187 17.57 8.88 -7.29
N GLY A 188 17.80 9.79 -8.25
CA GLY A 188 17.90 11.22 -8.02
C GLY A 188 16.57 11.89 -7.68
N GLU A 189 16.61 12.92 -6.82
CA GLU A 189 15.42 13.68 -6.37
C GLU A 189 14.65 14.30 -7.53
N ASP A 190 15.35 14.90 -8.52
CA ASP A 190 14.72 15.50 -9.69
C ASP A 190 13.87 14.49 -10.48
N LEU A 191 14.34 13.24 -10.54
CA LEU A 191 13.65 12.16 -11.22
C LEU A 191 12.43 11.68 -10.42
N LEU A 192 12.56 11.57 -9.10
CA LEU A 192 11.44 11.25 -8.21
C LEU A 192 10.35 12.33 -8.28
N ALA A 193 10.75 13.61 -8.26
CA ALA A 193 9.86 14.75 -8.40
C ALA A 193 9.17 14.75 -9.78
N HIS A 194 9.93 14.52 -10.85
CA HIS A 194 9.41 14.43 -12.22
C HIS A 194 8.36 13.31 -12.38
N PHE A 195 8.53 12.18 -11.70
CA PHE A 195 7.59 11.06 -11.70
C PHE A 195 6.55 11.13 -10.55
N SER A 196 6.34 12.30 -9.96
CA SER A 196 5.40 12.53 -8.86
C SER A 196 4.35 13.62 -9.17
N THR A 197 3.99 13.79 -10.44
CA THR A 197 3.07 14.84 -10.93
C THR A 197 1.72 14.81 -10.21
N ARG A 198 1.18 13.61 -9.93
CA ARG A 198 -0.08 13.47 -9.19
C ARG A 198 0.01 14.04 -7.78
N ALA A 199 1.13 13.82 -7.09
CA ALA A 199 1.36 14.31 -5.74
C ALA A 199 1.52 15.83 -5.74
N GLU A 200 2.22 16.37 -6.73
CA GLU A 200 2.39 17.82 -6.91
C GLU A 200 1.05 18.51 -7.17
N ALA A 201 0.22 17.99 -8.07
CA ALA A 201 -1.12 18.54 -8.31
C ALA A 201 -2.00 18.59 -7.05
N ILE A 202 -1.89 17.58 -6.16
CA ILE A 202 -2.59 17.61 -4.85
C ILE A 202 -1.96 18.65 -3.92
N HIS A 203 -0.64 18.79 -3.97
CA HIS A 203 0.09 19.77 -3.16
C HIS A 203 -0.31 21.20 -3.53
N CYS A 204 -0.23 21.58 -4.81
CA CYS A 204 -0.63 22.91 -5.28
C CYS A 204 -2.08 23.23 -4.89
N ALA A 205 -3.02 22.33 -5.20
CA ALA A 205 -4.42 22.51 -4.85
C ALA A 205 -4.65 22.60 -3.32
N GLY A 206 -3.80 21.92 -2.54
CA GLY A 206 -3.81 22.01 -1.09
C GLY A 206 -3.36 23.37 -0.56
N GLN A 207 -2.35 24.00 -1.19
CA GLN A 207 -1.89 25.34 -0.84
C GLN A 207 -2.94 26.40 -1.18
N GLU A 208 -3.55 26.29 -2.36
CA GLU A 208 -4.65 27.17 -2.78
C GLU A 208 -5.84 27.08 -1.81
N TRP A 209 -6.24 25.86 -1.45
CA TRP A 209 -7.30 25.64 -0.47
C TRP A 209 -6.94 26.22 0.91
N LEU A 210 -5.69 26.05 1.36
CA LEU A 210 -5.23 26.58 2.64
C LEU A 210 -5.33 28.12 2.67
N ALA A 211 -4.82 28.79 1.63
CA ALA A 211 -4.88 30.25 1.52
C ALA A 211 -6.34 30.76 1.50
N GLN A 212 -7.22 30.08 0.76
CA GLN A 212 -8.64 30.42 0.73
C GLN A 212 -9.33 30.19 2.09
N PHE A 213 -8.99 29.09 2.78
CA PHE A 213 -9.54 28.76 4.08
C PHE A 213 -9.20 29.86 5.11
N GLU A 214 -7.93 30.26 5.15
CA GLU A 214 -7.45 31.31 6.08
C GLU A 214 -8.09 32.65 5.78
N THR A 215 -8.21 33.03 4.50
CA THR A 215 -8.88 34.28 4.08
C THR A 215 -10.35 34.29 4.49
N THR A 216 -11.04 33.16 4.39
CA THR A 216 -12.48 33.06 4.65
C THR A 216 -12.80 32.95 6.15
N HIS A 217 -11.96 32.27 6.93
CA HIS A 217 -12.24 31.95 8.33
C HIS A 217 -11.40 32.75 9.34
N GLY A 218 -10.37 33.49 8.89
CA GLY A 218 -9.48 34.24 9.77
C GLY A 218 -8.61 33.38 10.69
N ARG A 219 -8.45 32.09 10.39
CA ARG A 219 -7.64 31.13 11.17
C ARG A 219 -7.07 30.02 10.31
N ALA A 220 -6.01 29.38 10.80
CA ALA A 220 -5.50 28.15 10.23
C ALA A 220 -6.52 26.99 10.37
N PRO A 221 -6.56 26.05 9.40
CA PRO A 221 -7.40 24.86 9.49
C PRO A 221 -6.90 23.88 10.55
N THR A 222 -7.83 23.18 11.17
CA THR A 222 -7.54 22.06 12.07
C THR A 222 -7.02 20.85 11.28
N ARG A 223 -6.44 19.87 11.98
CA ARG A 223 -5.98 18.61 11.37
C ARG A 223 -7.11 17.84 10.68
N VAL A 224 -8.32 17.87 11.23
CA VAL A 224 -9.49 17.18 10.66
C VAL A 224 -9.94 17.87 9.37
N GLU A 225 -10.03 19.19 9.36
CA GLU A 225 -10.38 19.98 8.17
C GLU A 225 -9.34 19.75 7.06
N THR A 226 -8.05 19.82 7.39
CA THR A 226 -6.95 19.56 6.44
C THR A 226 -7.04 18.15 5.85
N THR A 227 -7.35 17.13 6.67
CA THR A 227 -7.48 15.75 6.21
C THR A 227 -8.66 15.60 5.25
N ARG A 228 -9.82 16.18 5.59
CA ARG A 228 -11.02 16.14 4.73
C ARG A 228 -10.80 16.87 3.41
N ALA A 229 -10.19 18.05 3.47
CA ALA A 229 -9.84 18.82 2.28
C ALA A 229 -8.91 18.04 1.36
N ARG A 230 -7.84 17.44 1.90
CA ARG A 230 -6.94 16.60 1.12
C ARG A 230 -7.65 15.42 0.46
N GLN A 231 -8.57 14.75 1.16
CA GLN A 231 -9.38 13.67 0.58
C GLN A 231 -10.25 14.17 -0.59
N HIS A 232 -10.89 15.32 -0.43
CA HIS A 232 -11.69 15.95 -1.48
C HIS A 232 -10.83 16.33 -2.69
N LEU A 233 -9.72 17.06 -2.47
CA LEU A 233 -8.80 17.51 -3.51
C LEU A 233 -8.17 16.33 -4.27
N THR A 234 -7.88 15.22 -3.59
CA THR A 234 -7.39 13.97 -4.22
C THR A 234 -8.40 13.40 -5.23
N ARG A 235 -9.70 13.66 -5.06
CA ARG A 235 -10.73 13.27 -6.03
C ARG A 235 -10.95 14.35 -7.09
N ALA A 236 -11.04 15.61 -6.67
CA ALA A 236 -11.31 16.74 -7.56
C ALA A 236 -10.22 16.94 -8.63
N THR A 237 -8.95 16.78 -8.24
CA THR A 237 -7.79 16.92 -9.15
C THR A 237 -7.45 15.64 -9.92
N ARG A 238 -8.33 14.62 -9.90
CA ARG A 238 -8.04 13.32 -10.48
C ARG A 238 -8.31 13.33 -12.00
N PRO A 239 -7.30 13.08 -12.86
CA PRO A 239 -7.55 12.93 -14.29
C PRO A 239 -8.40 11.68 -14.61
N PRO A 240 -9.06 11.65 -15.78
CA PRO A 240 -9.74 10.45 -16.26
C PRO A 240 -8.78 9.25 -16.37
N LYS A 241 -9.29 8.01 -16.27
CA LYS A 241 -8.44 6.82 -16.46
C LYS A 241 -8.18 6.68 -17.96
N THR A 242 -6.92 6.65 -18.34
CA THR A 242 -6.49 6.17 -19.66
C THR A 242 -5.79 4.83 -19.47
N VAL A 243 -6.18 3.82 -20.23
CA VAL A 243 -5.53 2.50 -20.16
C VAL A 243 -4.54 2.42 -21.32
N ARG A 244 -3.28 2.18 -21.00
CA ARG A 244 -2.20 2.01 -21.98
C ARG A 244 -1.51 0.66 -21.77
N PRO A 245 -1.06 -0.01 -22.84
CA PRO A 245 -0.18 -1.17 -22.73
C PRO A 245 1.09 -0.83 -21.92
N LEU A 246 1.59 -1.81 -21.15
CA LEU A 246 2.80 -1.61 -20.34
C LEU A 246 4.03 -1.25 -21.20
N ALA A 247 4.16 -1.83 -22.40
CA ALA A 247 5.25 -1.51 -23.32
C ALA A 247 5.27 -0.02 -23.71
N ASP A 248 4.11 0.57 -23.97
CA ASP A 248 3.99 1.99 -24.32
C ASP A 248 4.32 2.90 -23.14
N LEU A 249 3.94 2.48 -21.92
CA LEU A 249 4.29 3.18 -20.69
C LEU A 249 5.81 3.13 -20.43
N LEU A 250 6.44 1.97 -20.58
CA LEU A 250 7.88 1.80 -20.43
C LEU A 250 8.65 2.68 -21.43
N ALA A 251 8.22 2.73 -22.70
CA ALA A 251 8.83 3.59 -23.71
C ALA A 251 8.68 5.08 -23.36
N ASP A 252 7.50 5.50 -22.90
CA ASP A 252 7.22 6.86 -22.46
C ASP A 252 8.09 7.28 -21.26
N TRP A 253 8.14 6.45 -20.21
CA TRP A 253 8.97 6.71 -19.03
C TRP A 253 10.46 6.77 -19.35
N ALA A 254 10.94 5.87 -20.21
CA ALA A 254 12.31 5.91 -20.70
C ALA A 254 12.62 7.21 -21.46
N ASN A 255 11.71 7.67 -22.32
CA ASN A 255 11.85 8.93 -23.05
C ASN A 255 11.85 10.14 -22.11
N ARG A 256 10.95 10.17 -21.13
CA ARG A 256 10.87 11.22 -20.12
C ARG A 256 12.14 11.30 -19.26
N ALA A 257 12.66 10.15 -18.82
CA ALA A 257 13.90 10.10 -18.07
C ALA A 257 15.11 10.59 -18.89
N ARG A 258 15.19 10.19 -20.17
CA ARG A 258 16.20 10.70 -21.11
C ARG A 258 16.08 12.22 -21.31
N ALA A 259 14.87 12.72 -21.53
CA ALA A 259 14.63 14.14 -21.75
C ALA A 259 15.02 14.99 -20.53
N LEU A 260 14.79 14.47 -19.32
CA LEU A 260 15.13 15.15 -18.08
C LEU A 260 16.65 15.13 -17.80
N THR A 261 17.31 13.99 -18.00
CA THR A 261 18.66 13.74 -17.48
C THR A 261 19.76 13.69 -18.53
N GLY A 262 19.41 13.50 -19.80
CA GLY A 262 20.36 13.22 -20.89
C GLY A 262 20.98 11.82 -20.87
N LEU A 263 20.59 10.95 -19.91
CA LEU A 263 21.20 9.63 -19.70
C LEU A 263 20.28 8.50 -20.12
N GLN A 264 20.86 7.33 -20.41
CA GLN A 264 20.03 6.16 -20.69
C GLN A 264 19.37 5.63 -19.41
N PRO A 265 18.14 5.07 -19.51
CA PRO A 265 17.43 4.52 -18.36
C PRO A 265 18.25 3.49 -17.56
N HIS A 266 18.97 2.60 -18.24
CA HIS A 266 19.78 1.58 -17.58
C HIS A 266 20.96 2.17 -16.81
N ASP A 267 21.55 3.28 -17.28
CA ASP A 267 22.61 3.99 -16.53
C ASP A 267 22.06 4.62 -15.25
N LEU A 268 20.84 5.14 -15.31
CA LEU A 268 20.14 5.68 -14.14
C LEU A 268 19.80 4.57 -13.14
N ALA A 269 19.33 3.42 -13.61
CA ALA A 269 19.06 2.25 -12.77
C ALA A 269 20.36 1.71 -12.15
N ALA A 270 21.45 1.66 -12.90
CA ALA A 270 22.76 1.18 -12.42
C ALA A 270 23.27 1.96 -11.20
N ARG A 271 22.93 3.25 -11.07
CA ARG A 271 23.28 4.04 -9.87
C ARG A 271 22.63 3.52 -8.60
N ALA A 272 21.42 2.99 -8.70
CA ALA A 272 20.71 2.38 -7.56
C ALA A 272 21.15 0.93 -7.29
N LEU A 273 21.86 0.31 -8.24
CA LEU A 273 22.39 -1.05 -8.16
C LEU A 273 23.90 -1.07 -7.86
N ALA A 274 24.43 0.02 -7.32
CA ALA A 274 25.85 0.18 -6.99
C ALA A 274 26.15 -0.11 -5.51
N GLY A 275 25.16 -0.58 -4.73
CA GLY A 275 25.32 -0.88 -3.32
C GLY A 275 26.24 -2.08 -3.07
N ALA A 276 26.73 -2.19 -1.84
CA ALA A 276 27.45 -3.40 -1.44
C ALA A 276 26.46 -4.50 -1.00
N TYR A 277 26.73 -5.75 -1.36
CA TYR A 277 26.07 -6.88 -0.71
C TYR A 277 26.54 -6.96 0.75
N GLY A 278 25.69 -6.50 1.67
CA GLY A 278 25.92 -6.64 3.11
C GLY A 278 25.60 -8.05 3.60
N ARG A 279 26.15 -8.44 4.76
CA ARG A 279 25.70 -9.65 5.46
C ARG A 279 24.25 -9.47 5.87
N ALA A 280 23.36 -10.31 5.36
CA ALA A 280 21.97 -10.35 5.81
C ALA A 280 21.93 -10.61 7.32
N LEU A 281 21.22 -9.76 8.05
CA LEU A 281 20.96 -9.96 9.48
C LEU A 281 19.73 -10.85 9.63
N HIS A 282 19.84 -11.86 10.49
CA HIS A 282 18.72 -12.67 10.92
C HIS A 282 18.21 -12.21 12.28
N ALA A 283 16.99 -12.62 12.64
CA ALA A 283 16.39 -12.24 13.92
C ALA A 283 17.24 -12.60 15.17
N HIS A 284 18.06 -13.65 15.07
CA HIS A 284 18.97 -14.07 16.14
C HIS A 284 20.25 -13.23 16.21
N ASP A 285 20.63 -12.51 15.15
CA ASP A 285 21.74 -11.56 15.16
C ASP A 285 21.39 -10.27 15.95
N VAL A 286 20.10 -9.99 16.14
CA VAL A 286 19.66 -8.84 16.94
C VAL A 286 19.83 -9.18 18.41
N GLY A 287 20.81 -8.55 19.07
CA GLY A 287 21.07 -8.74 20.50
C GLY A 287 19.98 -8.16 21.42
N PRO A 288 19.99 -8.51 22.72
CA PRO A 288 19.04 -7.95 23.69
C PRO A 288 19.14 -6.43 23.82
N GLU A 289 20.34 -5.85 23.69
CA GLU A 289 20.55 -4.40 23.76
C GLU A 289 19.89 -3.67 22.59
N VAL A 290 20.07 -4.17 21.37
CA VAL A 290 19.41 -3.61 20.17
C VAL A 290 17.90 -3.71 20.29
N ARG A 291 17.37 -4.86 20.74
CA ARG A 291 15.94 -5.00 21.01
C ARG A 291 15.43 -3.98 22.03
N ALA A 292 16.16 -3.77 23.12
CA ALA A 292 15.79 -2.79 24.14
C ALA A 292 15.80 -1.36 23.58
N ALA A 293 16.80 -1.02 22.76
CA ALA A 293 16.89 0.28 22.08
C ALA A 293 15.71 0.50 21.12
N MET A 294 15.37 -0.50 20.29
CA MET A 294 14.19 -0.45 19.42
C MET A 294 12.91 -0.24 20.22
N VAL A 295 12.71 -0.98 21.33
CA VAL A 295 11.52 -0.81 22.19
C VAL A 295 11.46 0.59 22.78
N ALA A 296 12.58 1.13 23.27
CA ALA A 296 12.65 2.49 23.80
C ALA A 296 12.28 3.53 22.72
N GLN A 297 12.83 3.40 21.52
CA GLN A 297 12.51 4.27 20.39
C GLN A 297 11.02 4.21 20.00
N VAL A 298 10.41 3.01 19.99
CA VAL A 298 8.97 2.86 19.70
C VAL A 298 8.11 3.56 20.75
N LEU A 299 8.45 3.42 22.03
CA LEU A 299 7.70 4.04 23.12
C LEU A 299 7.82 5.57 23.08
N ASP A 300 9.01 6.11 22.80
CA ASP A 300 9.24 7.54 22.62
C ASP A 300 8.44 8.08 21.42
N ASP A 301 8.54 7.43 20.26
CA ASP A 301 7.84 7.82 19.02
C ASP A 301 6.31 7.84 19.17
N VAL A 302 5.76 6.85 19.88
CA VAL A 302 4.30 6.74 20.06
C VAL A 302 3.80 7.71 21.12
N SER A 303 4.52 7.87 22.24
CA SER A 303 4.12 8.74 23.35
C SER A 303 4.18 10.24 22.99
N THR A 304 5.13 10.65 22.16
CA THR A 304 5.22 12.04 21.66
C THR A 304 4.06 12.44 20.76
N ARG A 305 3.45 11.46 20.06
CA ARG A 305 2.39 11.72 19.08
C ARG A 305 0.99 11.43 19.59
N ARG A 306 0.84 10.65 20.65
CA ARG A 306 -0.45 10.13 21.11
C ARG A 306 -0.50 10.01 22.63
N SER A 307 -1.60 10.49 23.21
CA SER A 307 -1.92 10.26 24.63
C SER A 307 -2.45 8.85 24.92
N VAL A 308 -2.99 8.16 23.90
CA VAL A 308 -3.46 6.76 23.97
C VAL A 308 -3.04 6.05 22.69
N TRP A 309 -2.55 4.82 22.82
CA TRP A 309 -2.13 3.99 21.71
C TRP A 309 -2.63 2.56 21.83
N THR A 310 -2.65 1.89 20.68
CA THR A 310 -3.05 0.49 20.53
C THR A 310 -1.85 -0.36 20.13
N THR A 311 -2.02 -1.68 20.14
CA THR A 311 -1.04 -2.62 19.58
C THR A 311 -0.70 -2.32 18.11
N TRP A 312 -1.64 -1.78 17.33
CA TRP A 312 -1.38 -1.36 15.94
C TRP A 312 -0.44 -0.16 15.88
N ASN A 313 -0.59 0.81 16.79
CA ASN A 313 0.32 1.95 16.85
C ASN A 313 1.74 1.49 17.22
N LEU A 314 1.86 0.59 18.20
CA LEU A 314 3.13 -0.01 18.59
C LEU A 314 3.73 -0.84 17.45
N GLY A 315 2.93 -1.65 16.76
CA GLY A 315 3.40 -2.45 15.62
C GLY A 315 3.92 -1.59 14.47
N ALA A 316 3.24 -0.49 14.15
CA ALA A 316 3.74 0.45 13.14
C ALA A 316 5.05 1.12 13.57
N GLY A 317 5.18 1.51 14.85
CA GLY A 317 6.43 2.03 15.40
C GLY A 317 7.56 1.00 15.33
N ALA A 318 7.29 -0.25 15.74
CA ALA A 318 8.28 -1.32 15.78
C ALA A 318 8.86 -1.64 14.40
N VAL A 319 8.01 -1.67 13.36
CA VAL A 319 8.48 -1.87 11.99
C VAL A 319 9.28 -0.67 11.46
N ARG A 320 8.93 0.56 11.85
CA ARG A 320 9.77 1.71 11.48
C ARG A 320 11.13 1.68 12.15
N ALA A 321 11.21 1.25 13.41
CA ALA A 321 12.46 1.14 14.15
C ALA A 321 13.36 0.00 13.65
N SER A 322 12.85 -0.90 12.80
CA SER A 322 13.63 -2.00 12.22
C SER A 322 14.25 -1.70 10.86
N ARG A 323 14.06 -0.48 10.34
CA ARG A 323 14.69 0.01 9.11
C ARG A 323 15.96 0.76 9.46
#